data_AF-A0AAV6IF45-F1
#
_entry.id   AF-A0AAV6IF45-F1
#
_cell.length_a   1.000
_cell.length_b   1.000
_cell.length_c   1.000
_cell.angle_alpha   90.00
_cell.angle_beta   90.00
_cell.angle_gamma   90.00
#
_symmetry.space_group_name_H-M   'P 1'
#
loop_
_entity.id
_entity.type
_entity.pdbx_description
1 polymer ?
#
loop_
_entity_poly.entity_id
_entity_poly.type
_entity_poly.pdbx_seq_one_letter_code
_entity_poly.pdbx_strand_id
1 'polypeptide(L)'
;MKADSDMPRLSPSMRHQEALANLKGEQVAARVTQENAEKDEWVIVKVIHFDRETKVIEVLDEEPGDDEEGGGQRKYKLPMSHIIPFPKRSDSTSAQDFGLGKQVLALYPGTTALYRATVAQQRKRKIDDYVLEFDDDEEEDGSLPQRLVPFHRVVGLPEGHKQ
;
A
#
# COMPACT_ATOMS: atom_id res chain seq x y z
N MET A 1 -27.71 8.14 -41.44
CA MET A 1 -26.43 7.55 -40.97
C MET A 1 -25.94 8.40 -39.81
N LYS A 2 -25.89 7.85 -38.59
CA LYS A 2 -25.24 8.51 -37.47
C LYS A 2 -24.42 7.44 -36.74
N ALA A 3 -23.12 7.70 -36.69
CA ALA A 3 -22.08 6.75 -36.37
C ALA A 3 -22.25 6.16 -34.97
N ASP A 4 -22.12 4.84 -34.93
CA ASP A 4 -21.88 4.05 -33.74
C ASP A 4 -20.49 4.43 -33.22
N SER A 5 -20.43 5.18 -32.12
CA SER A 5 -19.16 5.47 -31.45
C SER A 5 -18.75 4.23 -30.66
N ASP A 6 -18.11 3.30 -31.34
CA ASP A 6 -17.34 2.21 -30.72
C ASP A 6 -16.17 2.85 -29.96
N MET A 7 -16.35 3.12 -28.67
CA MET A 7 -15.24 3.44 -27.79
C MET A 7 -14.35 2.21 -27.73
N PRO A 8 -13.07 2.28 -28.18
CA PRO A 8 -12.21 1.11 -28.16
C PRO A 8 -12.08 0.65 -26.71
N ARG A 9 -12.53 -0.59 -26.45
CA ARG A 9 -12.37 -1.23 -25.15
C ARG A 9 -10.88 -1.37 -24.88
N LEU A 10 -10.34 -0.46 -24.06
CA LEU A 10 -8.93 -0.43 -23.66
C LEU A 10 -8.47 -1.82 -23.19
N SER A 11 -7.29 -2.24 -23.63
CA SER A 11 -6.68 -3.51 -23.23
C SER A 11 -6.44 -3.54 -21.70
N PRO A 12 -6.40 -4.72 -21.06
CA PRO A 12 -6.18 -4.83 -19.62
C PRO A 12 -4.90 -4.12 -19.15
N SER A 13 -3.83 -4.21 -19.94
CA SER A 13 -2.55 -3.56 -19.65
C SER A 13 -2.63 -2.04 -19.72
N MET A 14 -3.37 -1.49 -20.69
CA MET A 14 -3.57 -0.03 -20.82
C MET A 14 -4.42 0.52 -19.67
N ARG A 15 -5.49 -0.20 -19.30
CA ARG A 15 -6.32 0.16 -18.13
C ARG A 15 -5.51 0.19 -16.84
N HIS A 16 -4.60 -0.76 -16.66
CA HIS A 16 -3.73 -0.79 -15.49
C HIS A 16 -2.78 0.41 -15.45
N GLN A 17 -2.13 0.75 -16.57
CA GLN A 17 -1.27 1.94 -16.65
C GLN A 17 -2.05 3.24 -16.42
N GLU A 18 -3.28 3.36 -16.92
CA GLU A 18 -4.13 4.52 -16.64
C GLU A 18 -4.54 4.60 -15.17
N ALA A 19 -4.85 3.47 -14.53
CA ALA A 19 -5.16 3.43 -13.10
C ALA A 19 -3.98 3.96 -12.26
N LEU A 20 -2.74 3.57 -12.60
CA LEU A 20 -1.53 4.07 -11.93
C LEU A 20 -1.26 5.55 -12.21
N ALA A 21 -1.48 6.02 -13.44
CA ALA A 21 -1.37 7.44 -13.77
C ALA A 21 -2.35 8.29 -12.94
N ASN A 22 -3.53 7.75 -12.64
CA ASN A 22 -4.56 8.39 -11.82
C ASN A 22 -4.25 8.38 -10.32
N LEU A 23 -3.17 7.71 -9.88
CA LEU A 23 -2.73 7.76 -8.48
C LEU A 23 -1.97 9.04 -8.15
N LYS A 24 -1.68 9.91 -9.12
CA LYS A 24 -0.97 11.17 -8.85
C LYS A 24 -1.65 11.96 -7.73
N GLY A 25 -0.91 12.24 -6.66
CA GLY A 25 -1.37 12.92 -5.46
C GLY A 25 -1.95 12.02 -4.38
N GLU A 26 -2.23 10.75 -4.69
CA GLU A 26 -2.72 9.75 -3.74
C GLU A 26 -1.58 9.15 -2.91
N GLN A 27 -1.93 8.71 -1.70
CA GLN A 27 -1.04 7.91 -0.87
C GLN A 27 -1.11 6.44 -1.31
N VAL A 28 0.04 5.79 -1.35
CA VAL A 28 0.20 4.36 -1.72
C VAL A 28 1.20 3.70 -0.77
N ALA A 29 1.14 2.38 -0.65
CA ALA A 29 2.23 1.62 -0.04
C ALA A 29 3.32 1.41 -1.08
N ALA A 30 4.57 1.69 -0.71
CA ALA A 30 5.72 1.56 -1.57
C ALA A 30 6.83 0.76 -0.93
N ARG A 31 7.39 -0.18 -1.69
CA ARG A 31 8.59 -0.91 -1.29
C ARG A 31 9.84 -0.11 -1.61
N VAL A 32 10.47 0.42 -0.57
CA VAL A 32 11.68 1.27 -0.66
C VAL A 32 12.97 0.51 -0.32
N THR A 33 12.85 -0.81 -0.20
CA THR A 33 13.93 -1.74 0.13
C THR A 33 15.12 -1.65 -0.83
N GLN A 34 16.34 -1.64 -0.29
CA GLN A 34 17.56 -1.74 -1.08
C GLN A 34 17.75 -3.18 -1.60
N GLU A 35 18.36 -3.36 -2.78
CA GLU A 35 18.47 -4.68 -3.45
C GLU A 35 19.10 -5.80 -2.60
N ASN A 36 19.94 -5.46 -1.62
CA ASN A 36 20.65 -6.41 -0.75
C ASN A 36 20.06 -6.49 0.68
N ALA A 37 18.91 -5.87 0.94
CA ALA A 37 18.31 -5.92 2.27
C ALA A 37 17.72 -7.31 2.56
N GLU A 38 17.84 -7.74 3.81
CA GLU A 38 17.33 -9.03 4.27
C GLU A 38 15.80 -9.03 4.41
N LYS A 39 15.21 -7.85 4.61
CA LYS A 39 13.77 -7.64 4.81
C LYS A 39 13.23 -6.57 3.87
N ASP A 40 11.99 -6.74 3.43
CA ASP A 40 11.26 -5.76 2.63
C ASP A 40 10.71 -4.65 3.54
N GLU A 41 11.18 -3.43 3.32
CA GLU A 41 10.66 -2.20 3.94
C GLU A 41 9.57 -1.57 3.06
N TRP A 42 8.38 -1.42 3.66
CA TRP A 42 7.22 -0.78 3.03
C TRP A 42 6.82 0.47 3.80
N VAL A 43 6.63 1.57 3.07
CA VAL A 43 6.26 2.86 3.66
C VAL A 43 5.12 3.52 2.88
N ILE A 44 4.40 4.43 3.54
CA ILE A 44 3.38 5.26 2.92
C ILE A 44 4.04 6.43 2.24
N VAL A 45 3.84 6.52 0.92
CA VAL A 45 4.36 7.61 0.10
C VAL A 45 3.24 8.23 -0.72
N LYS A 46 3.45 9.47 -1.13
CA LYS A 46 2.59 10.18 -2.07
C LYS A 46 3.12 10.07 -3.48
N VAL A 47 2.27 9.67 -4.43
CA VAL A 47 2.66 9.61 -5.84
C VAL A 47 2.79 11.02 -6.41
N ILE A 48 3.95 11.33 -6.99
CA ILE A 48 4.23 12.63 -7.61
C ILE A 48 4.05 12.56 -9.12
N HIS A 49 4.57 11.50 -9.73
CA HIS A 49 4.54 11.32 -11.17
C HIS A 49 4.60 9.84 -11.56
N PHE A 50 4.01 9.50 -12.70
CA PHE A 50 4.15 8.20 -13.33
C PHE A 50 4.64 8.39 -14.77
N ASP A 51 5.83 7.88 -15.03
CA ASP A 51 6.40 7.80 -16.36
C ASP A 51 5.87 6.55 -17.06
N ARG A 52 5.04 6.77 -18.09
CA ARG A 52 4.38 5.68 -18.84
C ARG A 52 5.34 4.93 -19.75
N GLU A 53 6.42 5.57 -20.18
CA GLU A 53 7.41 4.99 -21.09
C GLU A 53 8.32 4.03 -20.32
N THR A 54 8.89 4.51 -19.20
CA THR A 54 9.82 3.73 -18.38
C THR A 54 9.12 2.85 -17.34
N LYS A 55 7.81 3.04 -17.11
CA LYS A 55 7.01 2.38 -16.07
C LYS A 55 7.56 2.63 -14.66
N VAL A 56 8.18 3.79 -14.46
CA VAL A 56 8.72 4.26 -13.19
C VAL A 56 7.75 5.23 -12.54
N ILE A 57 7.55 5.07 -11.24
CA ILE A 57 6.73 5.96 -10.42
C ILE A 57 7.65 6.76 -9.52
N GLU A 58 7.51 8.07 -9.58
CA GLU A 58 8.15 8.99 -8.65
C GLU A 58 7.22 9.20 -7.47
N VAL A 59 7.73 8.92 -6.26
CA VAL A 59 6.98 9.02 -5.01
C VAL A 59 7.73 9.87 -4.00
N LEU A 60 7.00 10.43 -3.05
CA LEU A 60 7.49 11.30 -1.99
C LEU A 60 7.11 10.70 -0.63
N ASP A 61 8.12 10.46 0.19
CA ASP A 61 7.95 10.20 1.60
C ASP A 61 7.59 11.49 2.33
N GLU A 62 6.44 11.49 3.00
CA GLU A 62 5.93 12.66 3.72
C GLU A 62 6.40 12.69 5.18
N GLU A 63 7.19 11.71 5.63
CA GLU A 63 7.75 11.72 6.98
C GLU A 63 8.76 12.89 7.14
N PRO A 64 8.63 13.73 8.18
CA PRO A 64 9.62 14.75 8.47
C PRO A 64 10.95 14.07 8.80
N GLY A 65 11.98 14.28 7.97
CA GLY A 65 13.32 13.80 8.28
C GLY A 65 13.82 14.40 9.59
N ASP A 66 14.39 13.55 10.46
CA ASP A 66 14.95 13.90 11.77
C ASP A 66 16.27 14.70 11.70
N ASP A 67 16.77 15.00 10.49
CA ASP A 67 18.01 15.74 10.32
C ASP A 67 17.79 17.25 10.56
N GLU A 68 18.33 17.72 11.68
CA GLU A 68 18.36 19.12 12.15
C GLU A 68 18.98 20.12 11.15
N GLU A 69 19.49 19.69 9.99
CA GLU A 69 20.13 20.57 8.99
C GLU A 69 19.42 20.60 7.62
N GLY A 70 18.30 19.88 7.46
CA GLY A 70 17.54 19.94 6.22
C GLY A 70 16.46 18.88 6.14
N GLY A 71 15.36 19.09 6.87
CA GLY A 71 14.13 18.28 6.88
C GLY A 71 13.48 18.12 5.49
N GLY A 72 14.15 17.38 4.62
CA GLY A 72 13.78 17.13 3.24
C GLY A 72 12.93 15.89 3.15
N GLN A 73 11.73 16.04 2.61
CA GLN A 73 10.90 14.93 2.16
C GLN A 73 11.70 14.04 1.19
N ARG A 74 11.85 12.74 1.50
CA ARG A 74 12.64 11.81 0.67
C ARG A 74 11.87 11.48 -0.60
N LYS A 75 12.53 11.46 -1.75
CA LYS A 75 11.93 11.09 -3.04
C LYS A 75 12.50 9.78 -3.53
N TYR A 76 11.64 8.88 -3.99
CA TYR A 76 12.03 7.61 -4.58
C TYR A 76 11.54 7.49 -6.01
N LYS A 77 12.31 6.79 -6.85
CA LYS A 77 11.91 6.36 -8.18
C LYS A 77 11.80 4.85 -8.17
N LEU A 78 10.58 4.33 -8.20
CA LEU A 78 10.30 2.92 -7.98
C LEU A 78 9.60 2.32 -9.21
N PRO A 79 9.85 1.05 -9.55
CA PRO A 79 9.08 0.37 -10.58
C PRO A 79 7.63 0.19 -10.12
N MET A 80 6.71 0.09 -11.08
CA MET A 80 5.29 -0.19 -10.80
C MET A 80 5.06 -1.39 -9.87
N SER A 81 5.90 -2.42 -9.94
CA SER A 81 5.79 -3.62 -9.09
C SER A 81 6.03 -3.38 -7.60
N HIS A 82 6.60 -2.24 -7.23
CA HIS A 82 6.85 -1.85 -5.83
C HIS A 82 5.74 -0.99 -5.26
N ILE A 83 4.69 -0.68 -6.04
CA ILE A 83 3.61 0.20 -5.63
C ILE A 83 2.32 -0.59 -5.45
N ILE A 84 1.72 -0.47 -4.27
CA ILE A 84 0.41 -1.04 -3.96
C ILE A 84 -0.56 0.11 -3.64
N PRO A 85 -1.57 0.36 -4.48
CA PRO A 85 -2.59 1.36 -4.20
C PRO A 85 -3.41 0.98 -2.97
N PHE A 86 -3.70 1.94 -2.10
CA PHE A 86 -4.65 1.74 -1.02
C PHE A 86 -6.09 1.72 -1.54
N PRO A 87 -6.99 0.96 -0.90
CA PRO A 87 -8.43 1.09 -1.13
C PRO A 87 -8.89 2.53 -0.85
N LYS A 88 -9.83 3.04 -1.65
CA LYS A 88 -10.37 4.38 -1.42
C LYS A 88 -11.29 4.38 -0.21
N ARG A 89 -11.10 5.36 0.70
CA ARG A 89 -11.98 5.56 1.86
C ARG A 89 -13.45 5.68 1.50
N SER A 90 -13.75 6.34 0.38
CA SER A 90 -15.10 6.59 -0.12
C SER A 90 -15.70 5.41 -0.88
N ASP A 91 -14.91 4.41 -1.24
CA ASP A 91 -15.35 3.28 -2.07
C ASP A 91 -14.86 1.95 -1.51
N SER A 92 -15.65 1.43 -0.57
CA SER A 92 -15.44 0.11 0.04
C SER A 92 -15.58 -1.06 -0.94
N THR A 93 -16.11 -0.86 -2.15
CA THR A 93 -16.22 -1.93 -3.15
C THR A 93 -14.87 -2.28 -3.76
N SER A 94 -13.95 -1.32 -3.80
CA SER A 94 -12.56 -1.49 -4.24
C SER A 94 -11.68 -2.20 -3.21
N ALA A 95 -12.12 -2.27 -1.95
CA ALA A 95 -11.34 -2.87 -0.87
C ALA A 95 -11.40 -4.41 -0.93
N GLN A 96 -10.21 -5.02 -0.86
CA GLN A 96 -10.11 -6.45 -0.65
C GLN A 96 -10.58 -6.81 0.76
N ASP A 97 -11.32 -7.92 0.86
CA ASP A 97 -11.79 -8.44 2.14
C ASP A 97 -10.92 -9.61 2.58
N PHE A 98 -10.22 -9.43 3.70
CA PHE A 98 -9.31 -10.42 4.27
C PHE A 98 -10.00 -11.14 5.42
N GLY A 99 -10.13 -12.46 5.30
CA GLY A 99 -10.72 -13.30 6.34
C GLY A 99 -9.80 -13.50 7.55
N LEU A 100 -10.36 -14.06 8.62
CA LEU A 100 -9.61 -14.48 9.82
C LEU A 100 -8.41 -15.36 9.45
N GLY A 101 -7.26 -15.12 10.07
CA GLY A 101 -6.01 -15.86 9.85
C GLY A 101 -5.28 -15.51 8.55
N LYS A 102 -5.81 -14.58 7.74
CA LYS A 102 -5.13 -14.15 6.52
C LYS A 102 -3.97 -13.21 6.85
N GLN A 103 -2.83 -13.45 6.22
CA GLN A 103 -1.69 -12.53 6.26
C GLN A 103 -1.91 -11.36 5.30
N VAL A 104 -1.61 -10.16 5.78
CA VAL A 104 -1.77 -8.88 5.11
C VAL A 104 -0.55 -7.99 5.35
N LEU A 105 -0.44 -6.92 4.58
CA LEU A 105 0.48 -5.83 4.84
C LEU A 105 -0.34 -4.62 5.33
N ALA A 106 0.00 -4.07 6.50
CA ALA A 106 -0.80 -3.03 7.14
C ALA A 106 0.05 -1.94 7.76
N LEU A 107 -0.45 -0.70 7.73
CA LEU A 107 0.18 0.44 8.40
C LEU A 107 0.18 0.21 9.92
N TYR A 108 1.36 0.28 10.54
CA TYR A 108 1.45 0.22 11.99
C TYR A 108 0.92 1.52 12.62
N PRO A 109 0.02 1.45 13.62
CA PRO A 109 -0.59 2.64 14.21
C PRO A 109 0.43 3.70 14.66
N GLY A 110 0.22 4.94 14.24
CA GLY A 110 1.10 6.07 14.61
C GLY A 110 2.38 6.20 13.79
N THR A 111 2.60 5.35 12.79
CA THR A 111 3.78 5.39 11.92
C THR A 111 3.40 5.59 10.45
N THR A 112 4.41 5.68 9.58
CA THR A 112 4.32 5.68 8.12
C THR A 112 4.68 4.31 7.51
N ALA A 113 5.10 3.35 8.32
CA ALA A 113 5.61 2.06 7.86
C ALA A 113 4.54 0.96 7.88
N LEU A 114 4.61 0.06 6.92
CA LEU A 114 3.75 -1.10 6.83
C LEU A 114 4.52 -2.38 7.14
N TYR A 115 3.85 -3.27 7.87
CA TYR A 115 4.42 -4.53 8.33
C TYR A 115 3.45 -5.68 8.06
N ARG A 116 4.00 -6.89 7.91
CA ARG A 116 3.21 -8.12 7.88
C ARG A 116 2.43 -8.26 9.18
N ALA A 117 1.16 -8.57 9.03
CA ALA A 117 0.26 -8.82 10.13
C ALA A 117 -0.73 -9.93 9.77
N THR A 118 -1.31 -10.53 10.80
CA THR A 118 -2.35 -11.56 10.66
C THR A 118 -3.70 -11.00 11.11
N VAL A 119 -4.76 -11.27 10.34
CA VAL A 119 -6.13 -10.88 10.73
C VAL A 119 -6.58 -11.72 11.92
N ALA A 120 -6.66 -11.09 13.09
CA ALA A 120 -6.97 -11.73 14.36
C ALA A 120 -8.47 -11.90 14.61
N GLN A 121 -9.32 -11.08 13.97
CA GLN A 121 -10.78 -11.18 14.10
C GLN A 121 -11.50 -10.95 12.77
N GLN A 122 -12.61 -11.67 12.56
CA GLN A 122 -13.47 -11.45 11.40
C GLN A 122 -14.26 -10.14 11.59
N ARG A 123 -14.18 -9.26 10.60
CA ARG A 123 -14.97 -8.02 10.59
C ARG A 123 -16.45 -8.30 10.34
N LYS A 124 -17.32 -7.43 10.84
CA LYS A 124 -18.78 -7.51 10.63
C LYS A 124 -19.19 -6.84 9.32
N ARG A 125 -18.53 -5.72 8.96
CA ARG A 125 -18.75 -4.98 7.71
C ARG A 125 -17.41 -4.66 7.05
N LYS A 126 -17.42 -4.53 5.73
CA LYS A 126 -16.21 -4.22 4.94
C LYS A 126 -15.55 -2.88 5.28
N ILE A 127 -16.31 -1.95 5.82
CA ILE A 127 -15.85 -0.62 6.24
C ILE A 127 -15.30 -0.59 7.67
N ASP A 128 -15.54 -1.65 8.46
CA ASP A 128 -15.04 -1.70 9.83
C ASP A 128 -13.51 -1.87 9.81
N ASP A 129 -12.87 -1.47 10.90
CA ASP A 129 -11.43 -1.63 11.07
C ASP A 129 -11.06 -3.12 11.17
N TYR A 130 -9.87 -3.47 10.70
CA TYR A 130 -9.28 -4.77 10.95
C TYR A 130 -8.71 -4.82 12.35
N VAL A 131 -8.91 -5.96 13.02
CA VAL A 131 -8.14 -6.33 14.21
C VAL A 131 -6.97 -7.18 13.74
N LEU A 132 -5.76 -6.68 13.91
CA LEU A 132 -4.53 -7.29 13.41
C LEU A 132 -3.56 -7.59 14.54
N GLU A 133 -2.82 -8.69 14.38
CA GLU A 133 -1.65 -9.05 15.20
C GLU A 133 -0.42 -8.88 14.30
N PHE A 134 0.49 -7.98 14.68
CA PHE A 134 1.70 -7.67 13.91
C PHE A 134 2.83 -8.60 14.33
N ASP A 135 3.52 -9.21 13.37
CA ASP A 135 4.53 -10.24 13.66
C ASP A 135 5.76 -9.71 14.42
N ASP A 136 6.04 -8.40 14.36
CA ASP A 136 7.16 -7.76 15.08
C ASP A 136 6.78 -7.30 16.51
N ASP A 137 5.51 -7.43 16.91
CA ASP A 137 4.98 -6.95 18.20
C ASP A 137 4.96 -8.06 19.28
N GLU A 138 5.73 -9.16 19.11
CA GLU A 138 5.76 -10.30 20.05
C GLU A 138 6.25 -9.88 21.44
N GLU A 139 5.42 -10.10 22.45
CA GLU A 139 5.77 -9.83 23.85
C GLU A 139 6.56 -10.99 24.48
N GLU A 140 7.13 -10.78 25.66
CA GLU A 140 7.96 -11.79 26.36
C GLU A 140 7.23 -13.12 26.66
N ASP A 141 5.89 -13.10 26.76
CA ASP A 141 5.04 -14.28 26.93
C ASP A 141 4.71 -15.00 25.60
N GLY A 142 5.18 -14.47 24.47
CA GLY A 142 4.90 -14.98 23.12
C GLY A 142 3.52 -14.56 22.57
N SER A 143 2.81 -13.67 23.25
CA SER A 143 1.55 -13.12 22.76
C SER A 143 1.77 -11.93 21.83
N LEU A 144 0.91 -11.80 20.81
CA LEU A 144 0.87 -10.63 19.93
C LEU A 144 -0.30 -9.72 20.33
N PRO A 145 -0.07 -8.42 20.58
CA PRO A 145 -1.13 -7.47 20.88
C PRO A 145 -2.02 -7.22 19.65
N GLN A 146 -3.32 -7.10 19.92
CA GLN A 146 -4.31 -6.78 18.89
C GLN A 146 -4.38 -5.28 18.64
N ARG A 147 -4.23 -4.87 17.38
CA ARG A 147 -4.27 -3.48 16.91
C ARG A 147 -5.44 -3.26 15.96
N LEU A 148 -6.11 -2.11 16.10
CA LEU A 148 -7.15 -1.69 15.17
C LEU A 148 -6.53 -0.89 14.02
N VAL A 149 -6.73 -1.34 12.78
CA VAL A 149 -6.22 -0.68 11.58
C VAL A 149 -7.36 -0.43 10.58
N PRO A 150 -7.55 0.82 10.12
CA PRO A 150 -8.59 1.13 9.15
C PRO A 150 -8.46 0.32 7.86
N PHE A 151 -9.59 -0.12 7.30
CA PHE A 151 -9.60 -0.98 6.10
C PHE A 151 -8.79 -0.42 4.93
N HIS A 152 -8.79 0.90 4.75
CA HIS A 152 -8.09 1.61 3.68
C HIS A 152 -6.59 1.79 3.96
N ARG A 153 -6.07 1.21 5.04
CA ARG A 153 -4.63 1.12 5.39
C ARG A 153 -4.14 -0.33 5.43
N VAL A 154 -4.96 -1.27 4.96
CA VAL A 154 -4.63 -2.70 4.86
C VAL A 154 -4.66 -3.11 3.40
N VAL A 155 -3.59 -3.76 2.94
CA VAL A 155 -3.42 -4.25 1.57
C VAL A 155 -3.00 -5.71 1.56
N GLY A 156 -3.10 -6.34 0.39
CA GLY A 156 -2.67 -7.73 0.22
C GLY A 156 -1.16 -7.85 0.43
N LEU A 157 -0.74 -8.92 1.11
CA LEU A 157 0.69 -9.24 1.23
C LEU A 157 1.25 -9.62 -0.16
N PRO A 158 2.30 -8.95 -0.65
CA PRO A 158 2.94 -9.29 -1.92
C PRO A 158 3.50 -10.71 -1.91
N GLU A 159 3.44 -11.38 -3.07
CA GLU A 159 4.11 -12.67 -3.24
C GLU A 159 5.63 -12.51 -3.06
N GLY A 160 6.24 -13.38 -2.24
CA GLY A 160 7.68 -13.33 -1.97
C GLY A 160 8.12 -12.25 -0.99
N HIS A 161 7.19 -11.59 -0.27
CA HIS A 161 7.51 -10.64 0.80
C HIS A 161 8.42 -11.28 1.86
N LYS A 162 9.54 -10.63 2.14
CA LYS A 162 10.55 -11.04 3.12
C LYS A 162 10.40 -10.20 4.38
N GLN A 163 10.12 -10.84 5.51
CA GLN A 163 10.05 -10.20 6.83
C GLN A 163 10.55 -11.14 7.92
#